data_AF-A0A9P8FD34-F1
#
_entry.id   AF-A0A9P8FD34-F1
#
_cell.length_a   1.000
_cell.length_b   1.000
_cell.length_c   1.000
_cell.angle_alpha   90.00
_cell.angle_beta   90.00
_cell.angle_gamma   90.00
#
_symmetry.space_group_name_H-M   'P 1'
#
loop_
_entity.id
_entity.type
_entity.pdbx_description
1 polymer ?
#
loop_
_entity_poly.entity_id
_entity_poly.type
_entity_poly.pdbx_seq_one_letter_code
_entity_poly.pdbx_strand_id
1 'polypeptide(L)'
;MVNPFSFIQRGLNILLPFATPGTPLYQDLLHLAALCTALYYAPQIQAYIQERRQSRTHNQAEHQAEQHIPDLEPEAPEPGQQQAAPPPRPFIEDAEEDEQEQPDAPFNDFAGPAGPQQDGDDDGEPGPVNPRPQAPPGSNNNRTVGAKKAKSLQRRDQRRAYHEFMRSQGEAQRARDAEGAEEREAQLAVERARRAAKEAEVEARRAKEREEKRLKEEKAREEESQRRERAVRVVREELESRRVVDLEDVARQVGGNVGREWVEGLVRASGLLLESQGQYRTMVTANGWVVRIEREDMEALYSEAIADADADGAVAYAKLGERLERILGKRIAT
;
A
#
# COMPACT_ATOMS: atom_id res chain seq x y z
N MET A 1 19.12 12.89 38.04
CA MET A 1 19.91 12.70 36.79
C MET A 1 19.09 13.30 35.66
N VAL A 2 19.61 14.32 34.99
CA VAL A 2 18.88 15.06 33.95
C VAL A 2 19.11 14.34 32.63
N ASN A 3 18.05 13.84 31.99
CA ASN A 3 18.19 13.13 30.71
C ASN A 3 18.78 14.08 29.67
N PRO A 4 19.94 13.76 29.05
CA PRO A 4 20.57 14.61 28.03
C PRO A 4 19.66 14.83 26.82
N PHE A 5 18.67 13.96 26.63
CA PHE A 5 17.63 14.07 25.62
C PHE A 5 16.72 15.30 25.77
N SER A 6 16.46 15.77 26.99
CA SER A 6 15.54 16.91 27.19
C SER A 6 16.13 18.25 26.76
N PHE A 7 17.47 18.38 26.82
CA PHE A 7 18.18 19.57 26.34
C PHE A 7 18.19 19.65 24.82
N ILE A 8 18.34 18.51 24.13
CA ILE A 8 18.29 18.43 22.68
C ILE A 8 16.86 18.74 22.18
N GLN A 9 15.84 18.21 22.84
CA GLN A 9 14.44 18.52 22.54
C GLN A 9 14.11 20.01 22.74
N ARG A 10 14.65 20.65 23.79
CA ARG A 10 14.48 22.10 24.01
C ARG A 10 15.17 22.94 22.95
N GLY A 11 16.37 22.54 22.51
CA GLY A 11 17.10 23.22 21.42
C GLY A 11 16.38 23.11 20.08
N LEU A 12 15.81 21.94 19.77
CA LEU A 12 15.05 21.71 18.54
C LEU A 12 13.72 22.49 18.51
N ASN A 13 13.01 22.56 19.65
CA ASN A 13 11.78 23.38 19.76
C ASN A 13 12.03 24.89 19.64
N ILE A 14 13.27 25.36 19.82
CA ILE A 14 13.64 26.79 19.62
C ILE A 14 14.03 27.05 18.16
N LEU A 15 14.54 26.05 17.44
CA LEU A 15 14.97 26.20 16.04
C LEU A 15 13.83 26.02 15.02
N LEU A 16 12.75 25.35 15.39
CA LEU A 16 11.60 25.08 14.52
C LEU A 16 10.33 25.76 15.08
N PRO A 17 9.98 26.97 14.62
CA PRO A 17 8.77 27.67 15.08
C PRO A 17 7.44 27.02 14.64
N PHE A 18 7.50 25.86 13.97
CA PHE A 18 6.33 25.10 13.51
C PHE A 18 6.03 23.84 14.34
N ALA A 19 6.88 23.48 15.30
CA ALA A 19 6.67 22.33 16.16
C ALA A 19 5.61 22.65 17.23
N THR A 20 4.33 22.39 16.91
CA THR A 20 3.29 22.39 17.93
C THR A 20 3.53 21.22 18.90
N PRO A 21 3.39 21.41 20.22
CA PRO A 21 3.77 20.40 21.22
C PRO A 21 2.89 19.12 21.24
N GLY A 22 2.04 18.93 20.22
CA GLY A 22 1.13 17.79 20.08
C GLY A 22 1.43 16.87 18.90
N THR A 23 2.31 17.24 17.96
CA THR A 23 2.69 16.36 16.85
C THR A 23 3.88 15.49 17.22
N PRO A 24 3.89 14.20 16.87
CA PRO A 24 5.01 13.34 17.18
C PRO A 24 6.23 13.74 16.34
N LEU A 25 7.38 13.92 17.00
CA LEU A 25 8.62 14.49 16.43
C LEU A 25 9.10 13.83 15.12
N TYR A 26 8.76 12.56 14.88
CA TYR A 26 9.09 11.88 13.63
C TYR A 26 8.33 12.43 12.42
N GLN A 27 7.11 12.97 12.62
CA GLN A 27 6.31 13.57 11.56
C GLN A 27 7.02 14.83 11.05
N ASP A 28 7.49 15.70 11.95
CA ASP A 28 8.22 16.92 11.57
C ASP A 28 9.55 16.59 10.87
N LEU A 29 10.23 15.51 11.28
CA LEU A 29 11.44 15.03 10.58
C LEU A 29 11.12 14.52 9.17
N LEU A 30 9.99 13.83 8.97
CA LEU A 30 9.55 13.41 7.64
C LEU A 30 9.17 14.60 6.76
N HIS A 31 8.49 15.60 7.31
CA HIS A 31 8.14 16.83 6.58
C HIS A 31 9.38 17.62 6.21
N LEU A 32 10.35 17.73 7.12
CA LEU A 32 11.64 18.36 6.85
C LEU A 32 12.41 17.61 5.76
N ALA A 33 12.46 16.28 5.82
CA ALA A 33 13.10 15.46 4.79
C ALA A 33 12.40 15.60 3.42
N ALA A 34 11.07 15.63 3.39
CA ALA A 34 10.29 15.85 2.17
C ALA A 34 10.54 17.25 1.58
N LEU A 35 10.58 18.29 2.43
CA LEU A 35 10.83 19.66 2.00
C LEU A 35 12.28 19.84 1.51
N CYS A 36 13.26 19.25 2.21
CA CYS A 36 14.66 19.25 1.78
C CYS A 36 14.86 18.52 0.46
N THR A 37 14.21 17.36 0.25
CA THR A 37 14.29 16.65 -1.03
C THR A 37 13.59 17.43 -2.15
N ALA A 38 12.42 18.02 -1.90
CA ALA A 38 11.74 18.88 -2.86
C ALA A 38 12.59 20.11 -3.26
N LEU A 39 13.23 20.79 -2.30
CA LEU A 39 14.13 21.92 -2.58
C LEU A 39 15.40 21.49 -3.31
N TYR A 40 15.95 20.32 -3.00
CA TYR A 40 17.10 19.76 -3.71
C TYR A 40 16.79 19.52 -5.20
N TYR A 41 15.59 19.04 -5.51
CA TYR A 41 15.15 18.80 -6.89
C TYR A 41 14.47 20.00 -7.57
N ALA A 42 14.16 21.08 -6.84
CA ALA A 42 13.50 22.27 -7.38
C ALA A 42 14.19 22.87 -8.62
N PRO A 43 15.54 22.99 -8.69
CA PRO A 43 16.21 23.51 -9.89
C PRO A 43 16.00 22.63 -11.13
N GLN A 44 15.96 21.30 -10.95
CA GLN A 44 15.73 20.34 -12.04
C GLN A 44 14.29 20.41 -12.55
N ILE A 45 13.31 20.52 -11.63
CA ILE A 45 11.90 20.69 -11.97
C ILE A 45 11.68 22.01 -12.72
N GLN A 46 12.35 23.08 -12.29
CA GLN A 46 12.26 24.39 -12.96
C GLN A 46 12.83 24.35 -14.38
N ALA A 47 13.97 23.68 -14.60
CA ALA A 47 14.55 23.49 -15.92
C ALA A 47 13.59 22.71 -16.84
N TYR A 48 13.02 21.61 -16.33
CA TYR A 48 12.06 20.80 -17.08
C TYR A 48 10.80 21.58 -17.47
N ILE A 49 10.26 22.40 -16.57
CA ILE A 49 9.08 23.24 -16.85
C ILE A 49 9.42 24.34 -17.88
N GLN A 50 10.61 24.94 -17.81
CA GLN A 50 11.04 25.94 -18.80
C GLN A 50 11.19 25.34 -20.19
N GLU A 51 11.81 24.17 -20.31
CA GLU A 51 11.93 23.44 -21.58
C GLU A 51 10.55 23.11 -22.16
N ARG A 52 9.63 22.62 -21.34
CA ARG A 52 8.25 22.30 -21.78
C ARG A 52 7.48 23.54 -22.22
N ARG A 53 7.73 24.70 -21.61
CA ARG A 53 7.15 25.99 -22.05
C ARG A 53 7.73 26.44 -23.38
N GLN A 54 9.05 26.38 -23.56
CA GLN A 54 9.72 26.76 -24.81
C GLN A 54 9.28 25.88 -25.99
N SER A 55 9.18 24.56 -25.79
CA SER A 55 8.70 23.63 -26.84
C SER A 55 7.25 23.90 -27.22
N ARG A 56 6.42 24.37 -26.28
CA ARG A 56 5.02 24.72 -26.56
C ARG A 56 4.91 26.03 -27.36
N THR A 57 5.78 27.00 -27.11
CA THR A 57 5.82 28.26 -27.88
C THR A 57 6.36 28.03 -29.30
N HIS A 58 7.35 27.15 -29.47
CA HIS A 58 7.91 26.84 -30.79
C HIS A 58 6.90 26.14 -31.71
N ASN A 59 6.18 25.13 -31.20
CA ASN A 59 5.13 24.43 -31.96
C ASN A 59 3.93 25.34 -32.31
N GLN A 60 3.69 26.42 -31.55
CA GLN A 60 2.59 27.34 -31.82
C GLN A 60 2.96 28.41 -32.87
N ALA A 61 4.25 28.74 -33.00
CA ALA A 61 4.74 29.66 -34.03
C ALA A 61 4.80 29.01 -35.43
N GLU A 62 5.12 27.71 -35.53
CA GLU A 62 5.13 27.00 -36.82
C GLU A 62 3.72 26.80 -37.43
N HIS A 63 2.66 26.79 -36.61
CA HIS A 63 1.27 26.73 -37.11
C HIS A 63 0.67 28.10 -37.47
N GLN A 64 1.35 29.22 -37.19
CA GLN A 64 0.91 30.55 -37.63
C GLN A 64 1.66 31.07 -38.88
N ALA A 65 2.78 30.46 -39.27
CA ALA A 65 3.56 30.91 -40.43
C ALA A 65 2.92 30.57 -41.81
N GLU A 66 1.87 29.74 -41.87
CA GLU A 66 1.18 29.37 -43.13
C GLU A 66 -0.13 30.13 -43.39
N GLN A 67 -0.51 31.12 -42.57
CA GLN A 67 -1.69 31.97 -42.82
C GLN A 67 -1.35 33.45 -43.05
N HIS A 68 -0.23 33.73 -43.72
CA HIS A 68 0.08 35.09 -44.17
C HIS A 68 -0.70 35.43 -45.45
N ILE A 69 -1.83 36.10 -45.27
CA ILE A 69 -2.56 36.84 -46.31
C ILE A 69 -1.82 38.17 -46.54
N PRO A 70 -1.53 38.59 -47.78
CA PRO A 70 -0.79 39.81 -48.02
C PRO A 70 -1.63 41.08 -47.82
N ASP A 71 -0.99 42.01 -47.15
CA ASP A 71 -1.22 43.44 -46.96
C ASP A 71 -2.20 44.16 -47.91
N LEU A 72 -3.12 44.88 -47.28
CA LEU A 72 -3.60 46.20 -47.71
C LEU A 72 -3.64 47.09 -46.46
N GLU A 73 -2.58 47.86 -46.26
CA GLU A 73 -2.60 49.14 -45.51
C GLU A 73 -3.26 50.24 -46.40
N PRO A 74 -3.63 51.45 -45.90
CA PRO A 74 -3.43 52.00 -44.55
C PRO A 74 -4.63 52.80 -43.98
N GLU A 75 -4.70 52.99 -42.65
CA GLU A 75 -4.86 54.33 -42.04
C GLU A 75 -4.70 54.28 -40.52
N ALA A 76 -3.92 55.23 -40.00
CA ALA A 76 -3.64 55.46 -38.58
C ALA A 76 -4.56 56.59 -38.02
N PRO A 77 -4.31 57.14 -36.82
CA PRO A 77 -4.56 56.56 -35.49
C PRO A 77 -5.44 57.48 -34.61
N GLU A 78 -6.16 56.96 -33.61
CA GLU A 78 -6.70 57.80 -32.51
C GLU A 78 -6.64 57.03 -31.17
N PRO A 79 -6.11 57.63 -30.08
CA PRO A 79 -5.93 56.99 -28.79
C PRO A 79 -7.12 57.28 -27.87
N GLY A 80 -7.88 56.24 -27.50
CA GLY A 80 -9.02 56.35 -26.60
C GLY A 80 -9.01 55.27 -25.54
N GLN A 81 -8.70 55.67 -24.31
CA GLN A 81 -8.76 54.89 -23.09
C GLN A 81 -10.06 54.08 -22.96
N GLN A 82 -9.95 52.80 -22.64
CA GLN A 82 -10.96 52.11 -21.83
C GLN A 82 -10.34 50.91 -21.12
N GLN A 83 -10.27 51.04 -19.79
CA GLN A 83 -9.98 49.98 -18.84
C GLN A 83 -10.97 48.83 -19.06
N ALA A 84 -10.46 47.64 -19.34
CA ALA A 84 -11.19 46.39 -19.21
C ALA A 84 -10.46 45.52 -18.20
N ALA A 85 -11.13 45.28 -17.09
CA ALA A 85 -10.67 44.46 -15.98
C ALA A 85 -10.37 43.01 -16.44
N PRO A 86 -9.38 42.33 -15.82
CA PRO A 86 -9.15 40.91 -16.09
C PRO A 86 -10.37 40.08 -15.62
N PRO A 87 -10.78 39.04 -16.35
CA PRO A 87 -11.87 38.16 -15.90
C PRO A 87 -11.47 37.44 -14.61
N PRO A 88 -12.41 37.22 -13.67
CA PRO A 88 -12.13 36.49 -12.44
C PRO A 88 -11.77 35.03 -12.79
N ARG A 89 -10.67 34.54 -12.21
CA ARG A 89 -10.28 33.13 -12.28
C ARG A 89 -11.38 32.30 -11.60
N PRO A 90 -11.74 31.12 -12.15
CA PRO A 90 -12.53 30.17 -11.40
C PRO A 90 -11.73 29.74 -10.17
N PHE A 91 -12.34 29.95 -9.01
CA PHE A 91 -11.96 29.42 -7.72
C PHE A 91 -11.98 27.90 -7.83
N ILE A 92 -10.81 27.27 -7.82
CA ILE A 92 -10.70 25.84 -7.49
C ILE A 92 -10.64 25.83 -5.98
N GLU A 93 -11.81 25.63 -5.38
CA GLU A 93 -11.92 25.23 -4.00
C GLU A 93 -11.29 23.84 -3.94
N ASP A 94 -10.12 23.75 -3.32
CA ASP A 94 -9.52 22.50 -2.87
C ASP A 94 -10.53 21.84 -1.93
N ALA A 95 -11.43 21.03 -2.49
CA ALA A 95 -12.13 20.02 -1.73
C ALA A 95 -11.11 18.92 -1.46
N GLU A 96 -10.52 19.00 -0.26
CA GLU A 96 -9.82 17.90 0.39
C GLU A 96 -10.71 16.65 0.28
N GLU A 97 -10.33 15.73 -0.62
CA GLU A 97 -10.78 14.34 -0.56
C GLU A 97 -10.16 13.74 0.70
N ASP A 98 -10.89 13.89 1.80
CA ASP A 98 -10.81 13.03 2.97
C ASP A 98 -11.12 11.60 2.50
N GLU A 99 -10.09 10.86 2.09
CA GLU A 99 -10.12 9.40 2.01
C GLU A 99 -10.22 8.85 3.44
N GLN A 100 -11.39 9.00 4.06
CA GLN A 100 -11.79 8.10 5.14
C GLN A 100 -12.13 6.75 4.51
N GLU A 101 -11.19 5.81 4.63
CA GLU A 101 -11.45 4.38 4.56
C GLU A 101 -12.64 4.05 5.48
N GLN A 102 -13.82 3.88 4.89
CA GLN A 102 -14.91 3.19 5.56
C GLN A 102 -14.65 1.68 5.47
N PRO A 103 -14.65 0.96 6.60
CA PRO A 103 -14.59 -0.50 6.57
C PRO A 103 -15.88 -1.06 5.98
N ASP A 104 -15.74 -2.11 5.16
CA ASP A 104 -16.82 -2.92 4.61
C ASP A 104 -17.87 -3.28 5.67
N ALA A 105 -18.99 -2.56 5.66
CA ALA A 105 -20.20 -2.98 6.35
C ALA A 105 -20.97 -3.96 5.46
N PRO A 106 -21.40 -5.12 5.97
CA PRO A 106 -22.20 -6.06 5.20
C PRO A 106 -23.55 -5.41 4.86
N PHE A 107 -23.89 -5.42 3.58
CA PHE A 107 -25.17 -4.93 3.07
C PHE A 107 -26.31 -5.74 3.70
N ASN A 108 -26.91 -5.17 4.76
CA ASN A 108 -28.15 -5.64 5.34
C ASN A 108 -29.32 -5.17 4.47
N ASP A 109 -30.17 -6.14 4.14
CA ASP A 109 -31.60 -6.05 3.86
C ASP A 109 -32.23 -4.68 4.11
N PHE A 110 -32.42 -3.91 3.04
CA PHE A 110 -33.36 -2.79 3.06
C PHE A 110 -34.77 -3.32 2.78
N ALA A 111 -35.44 -3.72 3.86
CA ALA A 111 -36.88 -3.88 3.93
C ALA A 111 -37.57 -2.51 3.75
N GLY A 112 -38.31 -2.34 2.65
CA GLY A 112 -39.28 -1.27 2.48
C GLY A 112 -40.66 -1.64 3.08
N PRO A 113 -41.39 -0.71 3.73
CA PRO A 113 -42.63 -1.02 4.43
C PRO A 113 -43.89 -0.93 3.54
N ALA A 114 -44.80 -1.91 3.74
CA ALA A 114 -46.28 -1.93 3.63
C ALA A 114 -46.95 -1.20 2.44
N GLY A 115 -47.62 -1.86 1.47
CA GLY A 115 -48.89 -2.62 1.55
C GLY A 115 -49.93 -1.98 0.58
N PRO A 116 -51.12 -2.55 0.25
CA PRO A 116 -51.78 -3.72 0.85
C PRO A 116 -52.46 -4.72 -0.15
N GLN A 117 -53.00 -5.81 0.42
CA GLN A 117 -54.19 -6.60 -0.01
C GLN A 117 -54.07 -7.48 -1.26
N GLN A 118 -54.17 -8.81 -1.19
CA GLN A 118 -55.24 -9.72 -0.72
C GLN A 118 -55.72 -10.52 -1.95
N ASP A 119 -56.11 -11.77 -1.70
CA ASP A 119 -56.75 -12.72 -2.61
C ASP A 119 -55.76 -13.35 -3.62
N GLY A 120 -55.37 -14.61 -3.52
CA GLY A 120 -56.08 -15.79 -3.04
C GLY A 120 -55.72 -16.87 -4.05
N ASP A 121 -54.89 -17.83 -3.66
CA ASP A 121 -54.70 -19.06 -4.41
C ASP A 121 -56.04 -19.79 -4.43
N ASP A 122 -56.81 -19.54 -5.49
CA ASP A 122 -57.93 -20.39 -5.90
C ASP A 122 -57.35 -21.38 -6.91
N ASP A 123 -57.26 -22.64 -6.47
CA ASP A 123 -57.10 -23.82 -7.30
C ASP A 123 -58.29 -23.89 -8.29
N GLY A 124 -58.21 -23.06 -9.33
CA GLY A 124 -59.13 -23.07 -10.45
C GLY A 124 -58.87 -24.29 -11.33
N GLU A 125 -59.63 -25.34 -11.08
CA GLU A 125 -59.87 -26.44 -12.02
C GLU A 125 -59.91 -25.95 -13.48
N PRO A 126 -59.40 -26.72 -14.46
CA PRO A 126 -59.62 -26.43 -15.86
C PRO A 126 -61.12 -26.53 -16.16
N GLY A 127 -61.80 -25.38 -16.12
CA GLY A 127 -63.22 -25.28 -16.41
C GLY A 127 -63.56 -25.87 -17.79
N PRO A 128 -64.74 -26.49 -17.92
CA PRO A 128 -65.10 -27.29 -19.08
C PRO A 128 -65.05 -26.49 -20.37
N VAL A 129 -64.43 -27.13 -21.36
CA VAL A 129 -64.41 -26.81 -22.78
C VAL A 129 -65.75 -26.23 -23.21
N ASN A 130 -65.82 -24.91 -23.38
CA ASN A 130 -66.94 -24.29 -24.06
C ASN A 130 -66.76 -24.61 -25.55
N PRO A 131 -67.63 -25.42 -26.20
CA PRO A 131 -67.51 -25.69 -27.62
C PRO A 131 -67.72 -24.38 -28.35
N ARG A 132 -66.62 -23.80 -28.86
CA ARG A 132 -66.69 -22.68 -29.78
C ARG A 132 -67.59 -23.12 -30.93
N PRO A 133 -68.74 -22.46 -31.19
CA PRO A 133 -69.59 -22.85 -32.29
C PRO A 133 -68.76 -22.79 -33.56
N GLN A 134 -68.69 -23.92 -34.27
CA GLN A 134 -68.14 -23.99 -35.62
C GLN A 134 -68.83 -22.93 -36.45
N ALA A 135 -68.15 -21.81 -36.67
CA ALA A 135 -68.57 -20.84 -37.67
C ALA A 135 -68.48 -21.55 -39.03
N PRO A 136 -69.53 -21.48 -39.86
CA PRO A 136 -69.56 -22.17 -41.14
C PRO A 136 -68.42 -21.65 -42.04
N PRO A 137 -67.63 -22.54 -42.68
CA PRO A 137 -66.67 -22.16 -43.70
C PRO A 137 -67.44 -21.87 -44.98
N GLY A 138 -67.86 -20.61 -45.16
CA GLY A 138 -68.79 -20.27 -46.22
C GLY A 138 -68.86 -18.79 -46.49
N SER A 139 -67.84 -18.32 -47.23
CA SER A 139 -67.93 -17.29 -48.27
C SER A 139 -69.13 -16.35 -48.20
N ASN A 140 -68.88 -15.08 -47.87
CA ASN A 140 -69.40 -13.94 -48.64
C ASN A 140 -68.64 -12.66 -48.24
N ASN A 141 -67.33 -12.61 -48.52
CA ASN A 141 -66.52 -11.39 -48.43
C ASN A 141 -66.85 -10.38 -49.54
N ASN A 142 -67.69 -10.75 -50.51
CA ASN A 142 -68.17 -9.88 -51.59
C ASN A 142 -69.49 -9.18 -51.25
N ARG A 143 -69.76 -8.86 -49.98
CA ARG A 143 -70.85 -7.92 -49.68
C ARG A 143 -70.43 -6.54 -50.17
N THR A 144 -71.19 -5.97 -51.11
CA THR A 144 -71.00 -4.60 -51.62
C THR A 144 -71.11 -3.62 -50.46
N VAL A 145 -69.97 -3.33 -49.84
CA VAL A 145 -69.87 -2.35 -48.78
C VAL A 145 -70.06 -0.98 -49.40
N GLY A 146 -70.94 -0.16 -48.81
CA GLY A 146 -71.13 1.21 -49.27
C GLY A 146 -69.79 1.97 -49.30
N ALA A 147 -69.64 2.93 -50.21
CA ALA A 147 -68.36 3.58 -50.52
C ALA A 147 -67.56 4.06 -49.29
N LYS A 148 -68.24 4.56 -48.25
CA LYS A 148 -67.59 4.97 -46.98
C LYS A 148 -66.96 3.79 -46.22
N LYS A 149 -67.64 2.64 -46.18
CA LYS A 149 -67.17 1.42 -45.50
C LYS A 149 -66.05 0.76 -46.30
N ALA A 150 -66.12 0.78 -47.63
CA ALA A 150 -65.02 0.35 -48.50
C ALA A 150 -63.73 1.13 -48.21
N LYS A 151 -63.81 2.48 -48.16
CA LYS A 151 -62.65 3.34 -47.87
C LYS A 151 -62.09 3.15 -46.45
N SER A 152 -62.96 2.90 -45.46
CA SER A 152 -62.54 2.61 -44.09
C SER A 152 -61.81 1.25 -43.99
N LEU A 153 -62.33 0.21 -44.66
CA LEU A 153 -61.68 -1.10 -44.74
C LEU A 153 -60.32 -1.00 -45.44
N GLN A 154 -60.23 -0.30 -46.57
CA GLN A 154 -58.96 -0.10 -47.28
C GLN A 154 -57.91 0.60 -46.40
N ARG A 155 -58.30 1.61 -45.61
CA ARG A 155 -57.37 2.27 -44.66
C ARG A 155 -56.94 1.33 -43.53
N ARG A 156 -57.85 0.49 -43.03
CA ARG A 156 -57.53 -0.51 -42.01
C ARG A 156 -56.57 -1.57 -42.55
N ASP A 157 -56.80 -2.04 -43.77
CA ASP A 157 -55.95 -3.02 -44.44
C ASP A 157 -54.58 -2.44 -44.77
N GLN A 158 -54.50 -1.17 -45.20
CA GLN A 158 -53.22 -0.45 -45.37
C GLN A 158 -52.43 -0.37 -44.06
N ARG A 159 -53.10 -0.06 -42.94
CA ARG A 159 -52.44 -0.02 -41.62
C ARG A 159 -51.95 -1.40 -41.19
N ARG A 160 -52.78 -2.45 -41.39
CA ARG A 160 -52.37 -3.82 -41.09
C ARG A 160 -51.18 -4.25 -41.95
N ALA A 161 -51.22 -4.01 -43.26
CA ALA A 161 -50.14 -4.30 -44.18
C ALA A 161 -48.84 -3.55 -43.80
N TYR A 162 -48.94 -2.28 -43.38
CA TYR A 162 -47.80 -1.52 -42.91
C TYR A 162 -47.18 -2.11 -41.62
N HIS A 163 -48.01 -2.47 -40.64
CA HIS A 163 -47.52 -3.09 -39.40
C HIS A 163 -46.95 -4.49 -39.62
N GLU A 164 -47.54 -5.27 -40.52
CA GLU A 164 -47.02 -6.58 -40.93
C GLU A 164 -45.70 -6.43 -41.68
N PHE A 165 -45.59 -5.45 -42.58
CA PHE A 165 -44.35 -5.12 -43.25
C PHE A 165 -43.25 -4.72 -42.26
N MET A 166 -43.54 -3.83 -41.31
CA MET A 166 -42.59 -3.44 -40.26
C MET A 166 -42.16 -4.62 -39.38
N ARG A 167 -43.11 -5.51 -39.02
CA ARG A 167 -42.78 -6.74 -38.29
C ARG A 167 -41.89 -7.65 -39.13
N SER A 168 -42.20 -7.84 -40.41
CA SER A 168 -41.42 -8.67 -41.32
C SER A 168 -40.01 -8.11 -41.56
N GLN A 169 -39.85 -6.78 -41.62
CA GLN A 169 -38.52 -6.17 -41.70
C GLN A 169 -37.71 -6.38 -40.41
N GLY A 170 -38.34 -6.22 -39.24
CA GLY A 170 -37.68 -6.48 -37.96
C GLY A 170 -37.35 -7.96 -37.74
N GLU A 171 -38.16 -8.89 -38.25
CA GLU A 171 -37.88 -10.32 -38.25
C GLU A 171 -36.75 -10.68 -39.22
N ALA A 172 -36.77 -10.13 -40.44
CA ALA A 172 -35.69 -10.32 -41.41
C ALA A 172 -34.35 -9.76 -40.90
N GLN A 173 -34.36 -8.62 -40.19
CA GLN A 173 -33.15 -8.07 -39.59
C GLN A 173 -32.63 -8.95 -38.45
N ARG A 174 -33.52 -9.39 -37.54
CA ARG A 174 -33.14 -10.32 -36.45
C ARG A 174 -32.62 -11.66 -36.98
N ALA A 175 -33.17 -12.18 -38.06
CA ALA A 175 -32.69 -13.41 -38.70
C ALA A 175 -31.26 -13.25 -39.23
N ARG A 176 -30.95 -12.14 -39.93
CA ARG A 176 -29.59 -11.82 -40.40
C ARG A 176 -28.60 -11.62 -39.25
N ASP A 177 -29.03 -10.94 -38.19
CA ASP A 177 -28.19 -10.70 -37.02
C ASP A 177 -27.90 -12.00 -36.24
N ALA A 178 -28.87 -12.94 -36.20
CA ALA A 178 -28.72 -14.26 -35.60
C ALA A 178 -27.80 -15.17 -36.42
N GLU A 179 -27.92 -15.19 -37.74
CA GLU A 179 -27.03 -15.94 -38.64
C GLU A 179 -25.55 -15.50 -38.48
N GLY A 180 -25.30 -14.20 -38.30
CA GLY A 180 -23.97 -13.65 -38.06
C GLY A 180 -23.55 -13.54 -36.58
N ALA A 181 -24.40 -13.95 -35.63
CA ALA A 181 -24.09 -13.85 -34.21
C ALA A 181 -23.06 -14.91 -33.80
N GLU A 182 -23.29 -16.17 -34.18
CA GLU A 182 -22.44 -17.29 -33.80
C GLU A 182 -21.01 -17.14 -34.31
N GLU A 183 -20.83 -16.67 -35.55
CA GLU A 183 -19.50 -16.46 -36.13
C GLU A 183 -18.74 -15.32 -35.44
N ARG A 184 -19.41 -14.22 -35.10
CA ARG A 184 -18.81 -13.11 -34.34
C ARG A 184 -18.48 -13.52 -32.92
N GLU A 185 -19.36 -14.27 -32.27
CA GLU A 185 -19.13 -14.79 -30.93
C GLU A 185 -17.97 -15.78 -30.90
N ALA A 186 -17.86 -16.67 -31.89
CA ALA A 186 -16.75 -17.59 -32.04
C ALA A 186 -15.42 -16.86 -32.26
N GLN A 187 -15.38 -15.83 -33.11
CA GLN A 187 -14.19 -15.00 -33.32
C GLN A 187 -13.77 -14.25 -32.04
N LEU A 188 -14.74 -13.66 -31.33
CA LEU A 188 -14.50 -13.01 -30.04
C LEU A 188 -14.08 -14.00 -28.95
N ALA A 189 -14.57 -15.24 -28.98
CA ALA A 189 -14.17 -16.28 -28.04
C ALA A 189 -12.73 -16.75 -28.27
N VAL A 190 -12.30 -16.92 -29.53
CA VAL A 190 -10.92 -17.27 -29.87
C VAL A 190 -9.96 -16.15 -29.46
N GLU A 191 -10.31 -14.90 -29.71
CA GLU A 191 -9.49 -13.77 -29.28
C GLU A 191 -9.41 -13.66 -27.74
N ARG A 192 -10.55 -13.82 -27.06
CA ARG A 192 -10.61 -13.86 -25.58
C ARG A 192 -9.76 -14.98 -25.02
N ALA A 193 -9.81 -16.18 -25.59
CA ALA A 193 -8.99 -17.32 -25.18
C ALA A 193 -7.49 -17.01 -25.35
N ARG A 194 -7.10 -16.35 -26.44
CA ARG A 194 -5.70 -15.94 -26.67
C ARG A 194 -5.23 -14.89 -25.66
N ARG A 195 -6.10 -13.95 -25.27
CA ARG A 195 -5.78 -12.94 -24.24
C ARG A 195 -5.68 -13.58 -22.86
N ALA A 196 -6.65 -14.43 -22.50
CA ALA A 196 -6.66 -15.16 -21.23
C ALA A 196 -5.43 -16.06 -21.07
N ALA A 197 -5.00 -16.76 -22.13
CA ALA A 197 -3.80 -17.59 -22.06
C ALA A 197 -2.52 -16.77 -21.79
N LYS A 198 -2.39 -15.59 -22.41
CA LYS A 198 -1.26 -14.67 -22.17
C LYS A 198 -1.31 -14.05 -20.79
N GLU A 199 -2.49 -13.68 -20.32
CA GLU A 199 -2.68 -13.12 -18.98
C GLU A 199 -2.35 -14.15 -17.90
N ALA A 200 -2.81 -15.39 -18.06
CA ALA A 200 -2.47 -16.51 -17.18
C ALA A 200 -0.95 -16.80 -17.16
N GLU A 201 -0.27 -16.70 -18.30
CA GLU A 201 1.20 -16.85 -18.36
C GLU A 201 1.92 -15.73 -17.59
N VAL A 202 1.47 -14.48 -17.77
CA VAL A 202 2.01 -13.32 -17.05
C VAL A 202 1.74 -13.43 -15.54
N GLU A 203 0.54 -13.86 -15.15
CA GLU A 203 0.17 -14.07 -13.76
C GLU A 203 0.99 -15.20 -13.13
N ALA A 204 1.14 -16.33 -13.82
CA ALA A 204 1.97 -17.43 -13.35
C ALA A 204 3.45 -17.02 -13.18
N ARG A 205 3.98 -16.20 -14.10
CA ARG A 205 5.35 -15.65 -13.96
C ARG A 205 5.46 -14.71 -12.75
N ARG A 206 4.50 -13.80 -12.58
CA ARG A 206 4.46 -12.90 -11.41
C ARG A 206 4.29 -13.66 -10.09
N ALA A 207 3.49 -14.72 -10.07
CA ALA A 207 3.32 -15.57 -8.89
C ALA A 207 4.65 -16.26 -8.51
N LYS A 208 5.36 -16.85 -9.48
CA LYS A 208 6.68 -17.45 -9.26
C LYS A 208 7.70 -16.43 -8.76
N GLU A 209 7.76 -15.23 -9.34
CA GLU A 209 8.65 -14.16 -8.88
C GLU A 209 8.35 -13.74 -7.42
N ARG A 210 7.07 -13.65 -7.05
CA ARG A 210 6.68 -13.36 -5.66
C ARG A 210 7.08 -14.49 -4.71
N GLU A 211 6.90 -15.74 -5.09
CA GLU A 211 7.30 -16.90 -4.29
C GLU A 211 8.82 -16.96 -4.12
N GLU A 212 9.59 -16.77 -5.18
CA GLU A 212 11.05 -16.72 -5.11
C GLU A 212 11.55 -15.57 -4.24
N LYS A 213 10.90 -14.40 -4.31
CA LYS A 213 11.23 -13.27 -3.42
C LYS A 213 10.95 -13.62 -1.96
N ARG A 214 9.79 -14.20 -1.67
CA ARG A 214 9.43 -14.65 -0.31
C ARG A 214 10.43 -15.67 0.23
N LEU A 215 10.80 -16.68 -0.57
CA LEU A 215 11.77 -17.70 -0.19
C LEU A 215 13.17 -17.13 0.05
N LYS A 216 13.62 -16.17 -0.76
CA LYS A 216 14.93 -15.51 -0.57
C LYS A 216 14.95 -14.66 0.71
N GLU A 217 13.87 -13.94 0.98
CA GLU A 217 13.74 -13.13 2.20
C GLU A 217 13.66 -13.99 3.46
N GLU A 218 12.86 -15.06 3.41
CA GLU A 218 12.74 -16.04 4.50
C GLU A 218 14.08 -16.71 4.78
N LYS A 219 14.78 -17.17 3.74
CA LYS A 219 16.11 -17.75 3.87
C LYS A 219 17.13 -16.77 4.45
N ALA A 220 17.12 -15.50 4.01
CA ALA A 220 18.00 -14.47 4.57
C ALA A 220 17.71 -14.22 6.06
N ARG A 221 16.43 -14.19 6.43
CA ARG A 221 15.99 -14.03 7.83
C ARG A 221 16.40 -15.23 8.68
N GLU A 222 16.26 -16.45 8.18
CA GLU A 222 16.73 -17.66 8.85
C GLU A 222 18.24 -17.67 9.04
N GLU A 223 19.01 -17.32 8.00
CA GLU A 223 20.48 -17.23 8.09
C GLU A 223 20.93 -16.19 9.13
N GLU A 224 20.25 -15.05 9.19
CA GLU A 224 20.50 -14.04 10.23
C GLU A 224 20.12 -14.56 11.61
N SER A 225 18.96 -15.20 11.77
CA SER A 225 18.52 -15.80 13.03
C SER A 225 19.52 -16.85 13.53
N GLN A 226 19.98 -17.73 12.65
CA GLN A 226 21.00 -18.74 12.96
C GLN A 226 22.34 -18.09 13.33
N ARG A 227 22.69 -16.95 12.73
CA ARG A 227 23.90 -16.21 13.10
C ARG A 227 23.77 -15.62 14.51
N ARG A 228 22.61 -15.01 14.82
CA ARG A 228 22.30 -14.47 16.15
C ARG A 228 22.33 -15.57 17.21
N GLU A 229 21.69 -16.71 16.93
CA GLU A 229 21.66 -17.87 17.83
C GLU A 229 23.06 -18.44 18.06
N ARG A 230 23.87 -18.61 17.01
CA ARG A 230 25.27 -19.05 17.15
C ARG A 230 26.08 -18.12 18.04
N ALA A 231 25.96 -16.80 17.86
CA ALA A 231 26.67 -15.83 18.70
C ALA A 231 26.29 -15.97 20.18
N VAL A 232 24.98 -16.01 20.47
CA VAL A 232 24.48 -16.16 21.85
C VAL A 232 24.88 -17.51 22.45
N ARG A 233 24.85 -18.58 21.66
CA ARG A 233 25.26 -19.92 22.10
C ARG A 233 26.74 -19.96 22.49
N VAL A 234 27.62 -19.42 21.64
CA VAL A 234 29.06 -19.34 21.95
C VAL A 234 29.29 -18.54 23.22
N VAL A 235 28.64 -17.38 23.38
CA VAL A 235 28.75 -16.59 24.63
C VAL A 235 28.29 -17.41 25.83
N ARG A 236 27.17 -18.12 25.74
CA ARG A 236 26.65 -18.94 26.83
C ARG A 236 27.62 -20.06 27.22
N GLU A 237 28.11 -20.82 26.24
CA GLU A 237 29.05 -21.93 26.45
C GLU A 237 30.39 -21.45 27.03
N GLU A 238 30.94 -20.34 26.51
CA GLU A 238 32.17 -19.73 27.03
C GLU A 238 31.96 -19.14 28.43
N LEU A 239 30.79 -18.58 28.72
CA LEU A 239 30.47 -18.04 30.05
C LEU A 239 30.27 -19.16 31.10
N GLU A 240 29.76 -20.31 30.67
CA GLU A 240 29.62 -21.50 31.54
C GLU A 240 30.98 -22.15 31.83
N SER A 241 31.90 -22.16 30.85
CA SER A 241 33.22 -22.78 30.99
C SER A 241 34.26 -21.86 31.64
N ARG A 242 34.42 -20.62 31.14
CA ARG A 242 35.50 -19.70 31.53
C ARG A 242 35.04 -18.55 32.43
N ARG A 243 33.72 -18.35 32.60
CA ARG A 243 33.11 -17.22 33.35
C ARG A 243 33.40 -15.82 32.80
N VAL A 244 34.30 -15.69 31.83
CA VAL A 244 34.73 -14.44 31.21
C VAL A 244 34.79 -14.66 29.70
N VAL A 245 34.17 -13.77 28.93
CA VAL A 245 34.10 -13.86 27.46
C VAL A 245 34.39 -12.49 26.85
N ASP A 246 35.34 -12.44 25.91
CA ASP A 246 35.56 -11.25 25.07
C ASP A 246 34.55 -11.23 23.92
N LEU A 247 33.72 -10.19 23.85
CA LEU A 247 32.73 -10.04 22.78
C LEU A 247 33.37 -9.80 21.40
N GLU A 248 34.59 -9.27 21.35
CA GLU A 248 35.32 -9.07 20.09
C GLU A 248 35.82 -10.39 19.51
N ASP A 249 36.24 -11.34 20.36
CA ASP A 249 36.58 -12.70 19.96
C ASP A 249 35.36 -13.45 19.42
N VAL A 250 34.22 -13.33 20.09
CA VAL A 250 32.95 -13.92 19.61
C VAL A 250 32.54 -13.32 18.26
N ALA A 251 32.66 -12.00 18.10
CA ALA A 251 32.35 -11.33 16.83
C ALA A 251 33.26 -11.85 15.69
N ARG A 252 34.55 -12.04 15.96
CA ARG A 252 35.51 -12.64 15.01
C ARG A 252 35.16 -14.09 14.67
N GLN A 253 34.74 -14.88 15.65
CA GLN A 253 34.37 -16.28 15.47
C GLN A 253 33.07 -16.45 14.66
N VAL A 254 32.09 -15.57 14.86
CA VAL A 254 30.81 -15.57 14.13
C VAL A 254 31.00 -15.08 12.69
N GLY A 255 31.93 -14.15 12.47
CA GLY A 255 32.29 -13.63 11.15
C GLY A 255 31.22 -12.73 10.51
N GLY A 256 31.52 -12.20 9.33
CA GLY A 256 30.54 -11.41 8.55
C GLY A 256 30.49 -9.92 8.87
N ASN A 257 31.63 -9.29 9.18
CA ASN A 257 31.76 -7.87 9.49
C ASN A 257 30.85 -7.37 10.63
N VAL A 258 30.49 -8.25 11.56
CA VAL A 258 29.80 -7.86 12.80
C VAL A 258 30.83 -7.38 13.83
N GLY A 259 30.52 -6.27 14.48
CA GLY A 259 31.36 -5.71 15.55
C GLY A 259 30.91 -6.14 16.94
N ARG A 260 31.72 -5.78 17.94
CA ARG A 260 31.44 -5.96 19.37
C ARG A 260 30.03 -5.50 19.78
N GLU A 261 29.61 -4.33 19.30
CA GLU A 261 28.32 -3.71 19.65
C GLU A 261 27.12 -4.57 19.22
N TRP A 262 27.25 -5.27 18.09
CA TRP A 262 26.20 -6.17 17.61
C TRP A 262 26.04 -7.37 18.54
N VAL A 263 27.15 -8.00 18.95
CA VAL A 263 27.12 -9.13 19.90
C VAL A 263 26.62 -8.66 21.26
N GLU A 264 27.06 -7.48 21.73
CA GLU A 264 26.58 -6.89 22.98
C GLU A 264 25.06 -6.69 22.96
N GLY A 265 24.51 -6.15 21.86
CA GLY A 265 23.07 -6.00 21.66
C GLY A 265 22.32 -7.33 21.75
N LEU A 266 22.87 -8.39 21.18
CA LEU A 266 22.30 -9.74 21.28
C LEU A 266 22.34 -10.29 22.70
N VAL A 267 23.45 -10.13 23.42
CA VAL A 267 23.59 -10.60 24.81
C VAL A 267 22.62 -9.86 25.75
N ARG A 268 22.42 -8.55 25.52
CA ARG A 268 21.41 -7.76 26.24
C ARG A 268 19.99 -8.25 25.92
N ALA A 269 19.68 -8.49 24.65
CA ALA A 269 18.36 -8.96 24.22
C ALA A 269 18.05 -10.41 24.61
N SER A 270 19.07 -11.26 24.75
CA SER A 270 18.90 -12.68 25.09
C SER A 270 18.62 -12.94 26.58
N GLY A 271 18.64 -11.88 27.42
CA GLY A 271 18.41 -12.00 28.86
C GLY A 271 19.54 -12.66 29.64
N LEU A 272 20.73 -12.80 29.05
CA LEU A 272 21.89 -13.40 29.74
C LEU A 272 22.44 -12.53 30.88
N LEU A 273 22.10 -11.24 30.89
CA LEU A 273 22.51 -10.27 31.91
C LEU A 273 21.61 -10.26 33.16
N LEU A 274 20.62 -11.15 33.21
CA LEU A 274 19.72 -11.23 34.36
C LEU A 274 20.44 -11.84 35.57
N GLU A 275 20.11 -11.33 36.75
CA GLU A 275 20.59 -11.86 38.02
C GLU A 275 19.84 -13.17 38.34
N SER A 276 20.57 -14.27 38.49
CA SER A 276 19.97 -15.56 38.80
C SER A 276 19.79 -15.70 40.31
N GLN A 277 18.64 -15.29 40.87
CA GLN A 277 18.20 -15.52 42.26
C GLN A 277 19.34 -15.54 43.33
N GLY A 278 20.31 -14.63 43.25
CA GLY A 278 21.45 -14.53 44.18
C GLY A 278 22.58 -15.57 44.03
N GLN A 279 22.60 -16.39 42.99
CA GLN A 279 23.69 -17.36 42.73
C GLN A 279 24.87 -16.73 41.97
N TYR A 280 24.57 -16.01 40.89
CA TYR A 280 25.56 -15.34 40.07
C TYR A 280 24.98 -14.08 39.42
N ARG A 281 25.87 -13.14 39.13
CA ARG A 281 25.55 -11.90 38.41
C ARG A 281 26.39 -11.84 37.14
N THR A 282 25.72 -11.72 36.00
CA THR A 282 26.36 -11.50 34.70
C THR A 282 26.32 -10.02 34.37
N MET A 283 27.45 -9.45 33.95
CA MET A 283 27.52 -8.04 33.53
C MET A 283 28.42 -7.87 32.31
N VAL A 284 28.18 -6.80 31.55
CA VAL A 284 29.05 -6.36 30.45
C VAL A 284 29.93 -5.23 30.94
N THR A 285 31.24 -5.35 30.78
CA THR A 285 32.21 -4.30 31.11
C THR A 285 32.30 -3.26 29.98
N ALA A 286 32.77 -2.05 30.29
CA ALA A 286 32.97 -1.00 29.29
C ALA A 286 33.96 -1.39 28.17
N ASN A 287 34.85 -2.35 28.45
CA ASN A 287 35.84 -2.83 27.51
C ASN A 287 35.30 -3.94 26.58
N GLY A 288 34.04 -4.35 26.73
CA GLY A 288 33.44 -5.37 25.87
C GLY A 288 33.52 -6.80 26.39
N TRP A 289 33.76 -7.00 27.68
CA TRP A 289 33.81 -8.33 28.28
C TRP A 289 32.49 -8.67 28.96
N VAL A 290 31.99 -9.89 28.75
CA VAL A 290 30.90 -10.45 29.56
C VAL A 290 31.51 -11.25 30.68
N VAL A 291 31.18 -10.88 31.91
CA VAL A 291 31.73 -11.50 33.12
C VAL A 291 30.59 -12.03 33.96
N ARG A 292 30.69 -13.30 34.36
CA ARG A 292 29.81 -13.96 35.32
C ARG A 292 30.54 -14.09 36.64
N ILE A 293 29.99 -13.44 37.66
CA ILE A 293 30.56 -13.43 39.00
C ILE A 293 29.65 -14.23 39.93
N GLU A 294 30.19 -15.29 40.51
CA GLU A 294 29.49 -16.07 41.54
C GLU A 294 29.76 -15.50 42.94
N ARG A 295 28.94 -15.92 43.90
CA ARG A 295 29.13 -15.58 45.31
C ARG A 295 30.51 -15.97 45.83
N GLU A 296 31.00 -17.15 45.46
CA GLU A 296 32.31 -17.66 45.86
C GLU A 296 33.46 -16.76 45.36
N ASP A 297 33.34 -16.24 44.14
CA ASP A 297 34.35 -15.36 43.54
C ASP A 297 34.44 -14.05 44.33
N MET A 298 33.29 -13.52 44.77
CA MET A 298 33.23 -12.33 45.62
C MET A 298 33.75 -12.58 47.03
N GLU A 299 33.46 -13.75 47.63
CA GLU A 299 33.99 -14.12 48.95
C GLU A 299 35.52 -14.27 48.91
N ALA A 300 36.06 -14.90 47.85
CA ALA A 300 37.50 -14.96 47.60
C ALA A 300 38.09 -13.55 47.42
N LEU A 301 37.44 -12.68 46.64
CA LEU A 301 37.88 -11.30 46.43
C LEU A 301 37.93 -10.52 47.75
N TYR A 302 36.90 -10.60 48.59
CA TYR A 302 36.86 -9.88 49.86
C TYR A 302 37.87 -10.44 50.87
N SER A 303 38.06 -11.75 50.93
CA SER A 303 39.07 -12.35 51.81
C SER A 303 40.49 -11.92 51.43
N GLU A 304 40.82 -11.91 50.13
CA GLU A 304 42.09 -11.38 49.65
C GLU A 304 42.21 -9.87 49.91
N ALA A 305 41.14 -9.09 49.70
CA ALA A 305 41.15 -7.64 49.88
C ALA A 305 41.39 -7.20 51.34
N ILE A 306 40.90 -7.95 52.33
CA ILE A 306 41.12 -7.66 53.76
C ILE A 306 42.61 -7.73 54.11
N ALA A 307 43.36 -8.66 53.50
CA ALA A 307 44.78 -8.84 53.78
C ALA A 307 45.64 -7.65 53.34
N ASP A 308 45.17 -6.88 52.36
CA ASP A 308 45.90 -5.77 51.74
C ASP A 308 45.22 -4.42 51.92
N ALA A 309 44.29 -4.34 52.88
CA ALA A 309 43.68 -3.09 53.26
C ALA A 309 44.71 -2.16 53.91
N ASP A 310 44.65 -0.87 53.56
CA ASP A 310 45.50 0.14 54.18
C ASP A 310 45.15 0.29 55.67
N ALA A 311 45.91 1.10 56.43
CA ALA A 311 45.67 1.30 57.88
C ALA A 311 44.24 1.75 58.22
N ASP A 312 43.55 2.38 57.27
CA ASP A 312 42.17 2.85 57.39
C ASP A 312 41.12 1.82 56.89
N GLY A 313 41.55 0.62 56.48
CA GLY A 313 40.67 -0.43 55.95
C GLY A 313 40.21 -0.22 54.50
N ALA A 314 40.78 0.77 53.79
CA ALA A 314 40.41 1.09 52.41
C ALA A 314 41.20 0.27 51.38
N VAL A 315 40.56 -0.08 50.26
CA VAL A 315 41.19 -0.73 49.11
C VAL A 315 40.80 0.00 47.84
N ALA A 316 41.78 0.37 47.01
CA ALA A 316 41.52 1.02 45.73
C ALA A 316 40.82 0.08 44.73
N TYR A 317 39.85 0.59 43.98
CA TYR A 317 39.08 -0.19 43.00
C TYR A 317 39.94 -0.86 41.92
N ALA A 318 41.04 -0.21 41.49
CA ALA A 318 41.98 -0.80 40.54
C ALA A 318 42.60 -2.11 41.06
N LYS A 319 43.03 -2.11 42.33
CA LYS A 319 43.57 -3.31 43.00
C LYS A 319 42.52 -4.41 43.15
N LEU A 320 41.26 -4.05 43.39
CA LEU A 320 40.15 -5.03 43.43
C LEU A 320 39.90 -5.64 42.04
N GLY A 321 39.94 -4.82 40.98
CA GLY A 321 39.81 -5.29 39.60
C GLY A 321 40.90 -6.31 39.23
N GLU A 322 42.17 -6.00 39.50
CA GLU A 322 43.30 -6.90 39.23
C GLU A 322 43.19 -8.23 40.00
N ARG A 323 42.67 -8.21 41.24
CA ARG A 323 42.43 -9.42 42.02
C ARG A 323 41.28 -10.24 41.46
N LEU A 324 40.17 -9.59 41.12
CA LEU A 324 39.03 -10.27 40.53
C LEU A 324 39.42 -10.93 39.21
N GLU A 325 40.19 -10.24 38.37
CA GLU A 325 40.76 -10.80 37.14
C GLU A 325 41.64 -12.02 37.43
N ARG A 326 42.48 -11.96 38.45
CA ARG A 326 43.31 -13.11 38.87
C ARG A 326 42.48 -14.28 39.39
N ILE A 327 41.43 -14.04 40.17
CA ILE A 327 40.54 -15.08 40.71
C ILE A 327 39.80 -15.78 39.57
N LEU A 328 39.24 -14.99 38.65
CA LEU A 328 38.56 -15.51 37.47
C LEU A 328 39.55 -16.25 36.55
N GLY A 329 40.74 -15.68 36.32
CA GLY A 329 41.80 -16.29 35.51
C GLY A 329 42.38 -17.59 36.07
N LYS A 330 42.49 -17.73 37.40
CA LYS A 330 42.92 -18.98 38.05
C LYS A 330 41.97 -20.14 37.74
N ARG A 331 40.65 -19.89 37.69
CA ARG A 331 39.65 -20.92 37.36
C ARG A 331 39.60 -21.25 35.86
N ILE A 332 40.14 -20.41 34.98
CA ILE A 332 40.25 -20.69 33.54
C ILE A 332 41.38 -21.69 33.24
N ALA A 333 42.40 -21.77 34.10
CA ALA A 333 43.60 -22.61 33.89
C ALA A 333 43.53 -24.01 34.53
N THR A 334 42.47 -24.31 35.29
CA THR A 334 42.21 -25.60 35.93
C THR A 334 41.13 -26.38 35.21
#